data_AF-A0A9E0WGQ6-F1
#
_entry.id   AF-A0A9E0WGQ6-F1
#
_cell.length_a   1.000
_cell.length_b   1.000
_cell.length_c   1.000
_cell.angle_alpha   90.00
_cell.angle_beta   90.00
_cell.angle_gamma   90.00
#
_symmetry.space_group_name_H-M   'P 1'
#
loop_
_entity.id
_entity.type
_entity.pdbx_description
1 polymer ?
#
loop_
_entity_poly.entity_id
_entity_poly.type
_entity_poly.pdbx_seq_one_letter_code
_entity_poly.pdbx_strand_id
1 'polypeptide(L)'
;MGHESSQNSYISISSPGTPPTRSSAFVIEPTSTLARIYAALDRLEQGTFGLCTQCGDQISLGRLEDDPSIPLCQVCEAYRDL
;
A
#
# COMPACT_ATOMS: atom_id res chain seq x y z
N MET A 1 15.41 -45.26 -7.92
CA MET A 1 14.44 -44.46 -8.68
C MET A 1 13.50 -43.78 -7.69
N GLY A 2 13.39 -42.45 -7.76
CA GLY A 2 12.22 -41.65 -7.35
C GLY A 2 11.75 -41.71 -5.89
N HIS A 3 12.09 -40.68 -5.13
CA HIS A 3 11.63 -40.40 -3.77
C HIS A 3 10.43 -39.46 -3.88
N GLU A 4 9.24 -39.87 -3.44
CA GLU A 4 8.05 -39.01 -3.47
C GLU A 4 7.42 -38.94 -2.07
N SER A 5 8.20 -38.38 -1.15
CA SER A 5 7.72 -37.94 0.16
C SER A 5 7.02 -36.59 0.00
N SER A 6 5.74 -36.62 -0.37
CA SER A 6 4.89 -35.43 -0.43
C SER A 6 4.52 -34.99 1.00
N GLN A 7 5.48 -34.37 1.70
CA GLN A 7 5.24 -33.64 2.93
C GLN A 7 4.75 -32.24 2.56
N ASN A 8 3.45 -32.15 2.22
CA ASN A 8 2.79 -30.86 2.09
C ASN A 8 2.56 -30.26 3.49
N SER A 9 3.59 -29.63 4.03
CA SER A 9 3.53 -28.89 5.30
C SER A 9 2.80 -27.57 5.08
N TYR A 10 1.48 -27.61 5.17
CA TYR A 10 0.65 -26.40 5.29
C TYR A 10 1.16 -25.60 6.50
N ILE A 11 1.62 -24.38 6.25
CA ILE A 11 2.01 -23.43 7.30
C ILE A 11 0.76 -23.11 8.11
N SER A 12 0.67 -23.70 9.29
CA SER A 12 -0.28 -23.33 10.33
C SER A 12 0.07 -21.92 10.80
N ILE A 13 -0.54 -20.90 10.18
CA ILE A 13 -0.53 -19.51 10.69
C ILE A 13 -1.29 -19.47 12.02
N SER A 14 -0.59 -19.85 13.07
CA SER A 14 -1.06 -19.84 14.44
C SER A 14 -0.85 -18.43 15.00
N SER A 15 -1.94 -17.66 15.04
CA SER A 15 -2.15 -16.47 15.87
C SER A 15 -1.27 -15.22 15.61
N PRO A 16 -1.86 -14.01 15.75
CA PRO A 16 -1.10 -12.76 15.73
C PRO A 16 -0.15 -12.73 16.93
N GLY A 17 1.15 -12.81 16.65
CA GLY A 17 2.19 -12.69 17.66
C GLY A 17 2.06 -11.37 18.40
N THR A 18 1.99 -11.44 19.73
CA THR A 18 2.19 -10.30 20.62
C THR A 18 3.48 -9.55 20.25
N PRO A 19 3.49 -8.20 20.31
CA PRO A 19 4.64 -7.41 19.90
C PRO A 19 5.86 -7.72 20.79
N PRO A 20 7.07 -7.86 20.20
CA PRO A 20 8.28 -8.10 20.98
C PRO A 20 8.64 -6.87 21.82
N THR A 21 8.87 -7.10 23.11
CA THR A 21 9.31 -6.07 24.05
C THR A 21 10.83 -5.89 24.00
N ARG A 22 11.23 -4.67 23.64
CA ARG A 22 12.37 -3.89 24.15
C ARG A 22 13.74 -4.02 23.45
N SER A 23 14.24 -2.82 23.10
CA SER A 23 15.62 -2.40 22.81
C SER A 23 16.05 -2.40 21.33
N SER A 24 16.12 -1.19 20.78
CA SER A 24 16.65 -0.77 19.47
C SER A 24 16.02 -1.37 18.21
N ALA A 25 14.71 -1.17 18.02
CA ALA A 25 14.19 -1.04 16.67
C ALA A 25 14.56 0.36 16.19
N PHE A 26 15.38 0.44 15.14
CA PHE A 26 15.49 1.67 14.35
C PHE A 26 14.11 1.93 13.74
N VAL A 27 13.30 2.73 14.43
CA VAL A 27 12.01 3.19 13.89
C VAL A 27 12.37 4.21 12.82
N ILE A 28 12.35 3.79 11.55
CA ILE A 28 12.28 4.75 10.46
C ILE A 28 10.92 5.41 10.62
N GLU A 29 10.88 6.68 11.03
CA GLU A 29 9.66 7.46 10.88
C GLU A 29 9.31 7.44 9.40
N PRO A 30 8.14 6.91 8.99
CA PRO A 30 7.78 6.87 7.60
C PRO A 30 7.76 8.32 7.12
N THR A 31 8.71 8.65 6.25
CA THR A 31 8.71 9.94 5.58
C THR A 31 7.37 10.12 4.89
N SER A 32 6.94 11.36 4.67
CA SER A 32 5.67 11.64 3.99
C SER A 32 5.56 10.89 2.65
N THR A 33 6.69 10.68 1.97
CA THR A 33 6.78 9.85 0.76
C THR A 33 6.47 8.37 1.01
N LEU A 34 7.06 7.73 2.03
CA LEU A 34 6.79 6.33 2.36
C LEU A 34 5.31 6.11 2.68
N ALA A 35 4.72 7.01 3.49
CA ALA A 35 3.31 6.96 3.83
C ALA A 35 2.41 7.04 2.58
N ARG A 36 2.74 7.93 1.63
CA ARG A 36 2.01 8.07 0.36
C ARG A 36 2.12 6.82 -0.51
N ILE A 37 3.29 6.19 -0.57
CA ILE A 37 3.48 4.94 -1.31
C ILE A 37 2.64 3.81 -0.70
N TYR A 38 2.67 3.64 0.63
CA TYR A 38 1.83 2.64 1.30
C TYR A 38 0.34 2.87 1.05
N ALA A 39 -0.12 4.12 1.09
CA ALA A 39 -1.51 4.45 0.77
C ALA A 39 -1.88 4.18 -0.71
N ALA A 40 -0.92 4.25 -1.63
CA ALA A 40 -1.14 3.88 -3.03
C ALA A 40 -1.24 2.37 -3.21
N LEU A 41 -0.39 1.61 -2.51
CA LEU A 41 -0.45 0.14 -2.49
C LEU A 41 -1.76 -0.37 -1.88
N ASP A 42 -2.21 0.23 -0.78
CA ASP A 42 -3.49 -0.09 -0.15
C ASP A 42 -4.68 0.12 -1.12
N ARG A 43 -4.66 1.20 -1.91
CA ARG A 43 -5.66 1.43 -2.97
C ARG A 43 -5.59 0.39 -4.09
N LEU A 44 -4.40 -0.11 -4.45
CA LEU A 44 -4.27 -1.20 -5.41
C LEU A 44 -4.90 -2.49 -4.87
N GLU A 45 -4.62 -2.83 -3.61
CA GLU A 45 -5.19 -4.01 -2.95
C GLU A 45 -6.72 -3.92 -2.84
N GLN A 46 -7.25 -2.73 -2.61
CA GLN A 46 -8.70 -2.46 -2.56
C GLN A 46 -9.34 -2.34 -3.96
N GLY A 47 -8.55 -2.32 -5.03
CA GLY A 47 -9.04 -2.11 -6.40
C GLY A 47 -9.56 -0.70 -6.67
N THR A 48 -9.19 0.28 -5.85
CA THR A 48 -9.57 1.70 -5.98
C THR A 48 -8.43 2.57 -6.52
N PHE A 49 -7.32 1.95 -6.91
CA PHE A 49 -6.20 2.65 -7.55
C PHE A 49 -6.65 3.34 -8.84
N GLY A 50 -6.20 4.58 -9.02
CA GLY A 50 -6.61 5.43 -10.12
C GLY A 50 -7.94 6.15 -9.92
N LEU A 51 -8.59 6.01 -8.75
CA LEU A 51 -9.74 6.84 -8.36
C LEU A 51 -9.34 7.93 -7.37
N CYS A 52 -9.93 9.11 -7.54
CA CYS A 52 -9.76 10.25 -6.65
C CYS A 52 -10.41 9.95 -5.30
N THR A 53 -9.65 10.08 -4.22
CA THR A 53 -10.15 9.82 -2.86
C THR A 53 -11.16 10.85 -2.37
N GLN A 54 -11.36 11.95 -3.10
CA GLN A 54 -12.26 13.04 -2.73
C GLN A 54 -13.58 13.02 -3.51
N CYS A 55 -13.54 12.89 -4.84
CA CYS A 55 -14.76 12.89 -5.66
C CYS A 55 -15.13 11.50 -6.22
N GLY A 56 -14.22 10.52 -6.18
CA GLY A 56 -14.42 9.19 -6.76
C GLY A 56 -14.19 9.11 -8.27
N ASP A 57 -13.90 10.23 -8.95
CA ASP A 57 -13.62 10.24 -10.39
C ASP A 57 -12.25 9.63 -10.71
N GLN A 58 -12.06 9.27 -11.98
CA GLN A 58 -10.79 8.75 -12.47
C GLN A 58 -9.69 9.82 -12.44
N ILE A 59 -8.51 9.43 -11.95
CA ILE A 59 -7.28 10.19 -12.07
C ILE A 59 -6.71 9.93 -13.47
N SER A 60 -6.29 10.98 -14.17
CA SER A 60 -5.74 10.85 -15.51
C SER A 60 -4.46 10.02 -15.51
N LEU A 61 -4.29 9.19 -16.55
CA LEU A 61 -3.16 8.28 -16.67
C LEU A 61 -1.81 9.02 -16.59
N GLY A 62 -1.64 10.12 -17.35
CA GLY A 62 -0.39 10.89 -17.33
C GLY A 62 0.01 11.37 -15.93
N ARG A 63 -0.97 11.62 -15.06
CA ARG A 63 -0.72 12.01 -13.67
C ARG A 63 -0.19 10.86 -12.82
N LEU A 64 -0.75 9.66 -13.02
CA LEU A 64 -0.30 8.44 -12.36
C LEU A 64 1.04 7.95 -12.91
N GLU A 65 1.34 8.23 -14.18
CA GLU A 65 2.65 7.99 -14.78
C GLU A 65 3.71 8.93 -14.19
N ASP A 66 3.36 10.20 -13.94
CA ASP A 66 4.24 11.17 -13.29
C ASP A 66 4.45 10.87 -11.79
N ASP A 67 3.37 10.62 -11.05
CA ASP A 67 3.40 10.21 -9.64
C ASP A 67 2.23 9.25 -9.31
N PRO A 68 2.48 7.93 -9.18
CA PRO A 68 1.45 6.94 -8.91
C PRO A 68 0.90 7.02 -7.49
N SER A 69 1.56 7.78 -6.60
CA SER A 69 1.15 7.89 -5.19
C SER A 69 0.08 8.96 -4.94
N ILE A 70 -0.27 9.77 -5.96
CA ILE A 70 -1.24 10.85 -5.80
C ILE A 70 -2.64 10.31 -5.47
N PRO A 71 -3.32 10.90 -4.47
CA PRO A 71 -4.68 10.48 -4.11
C PRO A 71 -5.79 11.27 -4.83
N LEU A 72 -5.46 12.39 -5.48
CA LEU A 72 -6.45 13.33 -6.02
C LEU A 72 -6.35 13.52 -7.54
N CYS A 73 -7.50 13.76 -8.16
CA CYS A 73 -7.56 14.26 -9.53
C CYS A 73 -7.10 15.72 -9.59
N GLN A 74 -6.69 16.17 -10.79
CA GLN A 74 -6.22 17.55 -11.01
C GLN A 74 -7.25 18.61 -10.59
N VAL A 75 -8.54 18.31 -10.76
CA VAL A 75 -9.62 19.22 -10.37
C VAL A 75 -9.67 19.38 -8.86
N CYS A 76 -9.72 18.29 -8.10
CA CYS A 76 -9.74 18.34 -6.64
C CYS A 76 -8.47 18.93 -6.05
N GLU A 77 -7.31 18.71 -6.68
CA GLU A 77 -6.07 19.37 -6.24
C GLU A 77 -6.11 20.87 -6.50
N ALA A 78 -6.56 21.32 -7.68
CA ALA A 78 -6.70 22.74 -7.98
C ALA A 78 -7.64 23.49 -7.00
N TYR A 79 -8.66 22.81 -6.46
CA TYR A 79 -9.54 23.39 -5.44
C TYR A 79 -8.89 23.55 -4.06
N ARG A 80 -7.79 22.86 -3.75
CA ARG A 80 -7.11 22.95 -2.44
C ARG A 80 -6.16 24.14 -2.34
N ASP A 81 -5.73 24.67 -3.48
CA ASP A 81 -4.77 25.78 -3.56
C ASP A 81 -5.45 27.18 -3.66
N LEU A 82 -6.78 27.23 -3.56
CA LEU A 82 -7.60 28.45 -3.54
C LEU A 82 -7.85 28.92 -2.10
#